data_AF-A0AAU8L8U9-F1
#
_entry.id   AF-A0AAU8L8U9-F1
#
_cell.length_a   1.000
_cell.length_b   1.000
_cell.length_c   1.000
_cell.angle_alpha   90.00
_cell.angle_beta   90.00
_cell.angle_gamma   90.00
#
_symmetry.space_group_name_H-M   'P 1'
#
loop_
_entity.id
_entity.type
_entity.pdbx_description
1 polymer ?
#
loop_
_entity_poly.entity_id
_entity_poly.type
_entity_poly.pdbx_seq_one_letter_code
_entity_poly.pdbx_strand_id
1 'polypeptide(L)'
;MATTTTQIQQLYVAYLGRAADKAGLDYWSTQLNGTPATLTLDDLRANFVNEQPEYAAAYGGLSRVDTVTKIYNNLFGRAPDAAGLTYWTTGGGVNVSADDLLVAFINGAGTADAATITNKVLVSELYTSAAGTNYLAADAKSVITGVTDSSATLTAALAKLTDGSLSGIALGTATVNLKASVSADAAVTSYEANQLAAIKAIGAQLETLTKANAQLPDQTVNAAATTYTAADTDLSGDLTAARAGALAGKTTATLTTEAATAATDLTTAANALRTTDAASVDKITAFDAASKAVIANKAVATDTVTEVTGALQAYGSIAGNATVWNKALADAGGATDAAGIYAFLTATTTTAAQVTAITNDFAGVTSFTAFGTAAAQDKLAVKATADLSTATTALNSTEGNAYIAAYNTDATAKLNVTASTALDALDASYKTIDTAHDALTAAQTAATAKLATADVGAVAAGTVTFTDDANKAQVFYFPTTKKADGSDGVVTLEAGKDSLYIGEGYTLNKTAALGSTGITGADNNSLEVFFVKETGSNFVKAVIETSVAASTTVTTGTLPVAVDNVSVITLTGVTDVSQVTFANGVISHV
;
A
#
# COMPACT_ATOMS: atom_id res chain seq x y z
N MET A 1 6.92 -0.41 -10.99
CA MET A 1 7.01 0.99 -10.54
C MET A 1 8.45 1.24 -10.14
N ALA A 2 8.93 2.49 -10.20
CA ALA A 2 10.31 2.79 -9.81
C ALA A 2 10.49 2.57 -8.31
N THR A 3 11.58 1.90 -7.93
CA THR A 3 11.97 1.72 -6.53
C THR A 3 12.54 3.03 -6.01
N THR A 4 12.15 3.43 -4.79
CA THR A 4 12.47 4.76 -4.26
C THR A 4 13.76 4.75 -3.45
N THR A 5 14.41 5.90 -3.34
CA THR A 5 15.54 6.08 -2.40
C THR A 5 15.11 5.80 -0.96
N THR A 6 13.86 6.07 -0.62
CA THR A 6 13.26 5.78 0.69
C THR A 6 13.31 4.28 1.00
N GLN A 7 12.95 3.41 0.04
CA GLN A 7 13.00 1.95 0.23
C GLN A 7 14.43 1.44 0.42
N ILE A 8 15.39 2.02 -0.30
CA ILE A 8 16.81 1.69 -0.13
C ILE A 8 17.28 2.16 1.26
N GLN A 9 16.94 3.38 1.67
CA GLN A 9 17.30 3.90 2.99
C GLN A 9 16.68 3.09 4.14
N GLN A 10 15.46 2.59 3.99
CA GLN A 10 14.85 1.67 4.96
C GLN A 10 15.72 0.43 5.19
N LEU A 11 16.36 -0.12 4.16
CA LEU A 11 17.29 -1.25 4.31
C LEU A 11 18.54 -0.89 5.08
N TYR A 12 19.17 0.24 4.76
CA TYR A 12 20.34 0.75 5.49
C TYR A 12 20.02 1.04 6.95
N VAL A 13 18.88 1.69 7.23
CA VAL A 13 18.41 1.96 8.58
C VAL A 13 18.14 0.65 9.32
N ALA A 14 17.36 -0.26 8.74
CA ALA A 14 16.95 -1.49 9.41
C ALA A 14 18.11 -2.43 9.72
N TYR A 15 18.91 -2.72 8.70
CA TYR A 15 19.94 -3.73 8.81
C TYR A 15 21.25 -3.13 9.35
N LEU A 16 21.68 -1.98 8.85
CA LEU A 16 22.99 -1.43 9.20
C LEU A 16 22.91 -0.38 10.33
N GLY A 17 21.71 0.13 10.65
CA GLY A 17 21.53 1.11 11.72
C GLY A 17 22.18 2.46 11.42
N ARG A 18 22.31 2.81 10.14
CA ARG A 18 22.90 4.06 9.65
C ARG A 18 22.26 4.49 8.32
N ALA A 19 22.42 5.74 7.94
CA ALA A 19 22.08 6.22 6.61
C ALA A 19 23.01 5.65 5.52
N ALA A 20 22.50 5.49 4.30
CA ALA A 20 23.29 5.10 3.12
C ALA A 20 24.38 6.13 2.80
N ASP A 21 25.48 5.71 2.19
CA ASP A 21 26.37 6.65 1.50
C ASP A 21 25.82 6.97 0.10
N LYS A 22 26.25 8.10 -0.47
CA LYS A 22 25.70 8.60 -1.74
C LYS A 22 25.98 7.65 -2.91
N ALA A 23 27.19 7.10 -2.97
CA ALA A 23 27.58 6.20 -4.06
C ALA A 23 26.79 4.89 -4.01
N GLY A 24 26.60 4.31 -2.82
CA GLY A 24 25.76 3.14 -2.63
C GLY A 24 24.29 3.39 -2.99
N LEU A 25 23.71 4.50 -2.54
CA LEU A 25 22.33 4.86 -2.85
C LEU A 25 22.12 5.02 -4.37
N ASP A 26 23.04 5.71 -5.05
CA ASP A 26 22.99 5.91 -6.50
C ASP A 26 23.16 4.59 -7.27
N TYR A 27 24.08 3.73 -6.82
CA TYR A 27 24.29 2.42 -7.42
C TYR A 27 23.02 1.58 -7.36
N TRP A 28 22.42 1.44 -6.18
CA TRP A 28 21.20 0.65 -6.01
C TRP A 28 20.02 1.23 -6.78
N SER A 29 19.84 2.56 -6.74
CA SER A 29 18.81 3.22 -7.53
C SER A 29 18.98 2.94 -9.02
N THR A 30 20.21 2.98 -9.53
CA THR A 30 20.50 2.68 -10.95
C THR A 30 20.18 1.23 -11.29
N GLN A 31 20.51 0.27 -10.42
CA GLN A 31 20.21 -1.15 -10.68
C GLN A 31 18.69 -1.43 -10.67
N LEU A 32 17.95 -0.79 -9.77
CA LEU A 32 16.52 -1.01 -9.58
C LEU A 32 15.65 -0.25 -10.60
N ASN A 33 16.14 0.89 -11.09
CA ASN A 33 15.38 1.81 -11.95
C ASN A 33 15.94 1.95 -13.37
N GLY A 34 17.02 1.23 -13.70
CA GLY A 34 17.55 1.17 -15.06
C GLY A 34 16.50 0.72 -16.08
N THR A 35 16.75 0.98 -17.36
CA THR A 35 15.89 0.48 -18.45
C THR A 35 16.70 -0.44 -19.36
N PRO A 36 16.56 -1.78 -19.24
CA PRO A 36 15.75 -2.51 -18.25
C PRO A 36 16.37 -2.51 -16.84
N ALA A 37 15.56 -2.71 -15.81
CA ALA A 37 16.03 -2.87 -14.44
C ALA A 37 16.83 -4.18 -14.33
N THR A 38 17.97 -4.13 -13.65
CA THR A 38 18.86 -5.29 -13.50
C THR A 38 18.58 -6.09 -12.22
N LEU A 39 17.96 -5.46 -11.23
CA LEU A 39 17.56 -6.07 -9.95
C LEU A 39 16.14 -5.68 -9.57
N THR A 40 15.48 -6.53 -8.79
CA THR A 40 14.25 -6.19 -8.05
C THR A 40 14.57 -5.73 -6.62
N LEU A 41 13.60 -5.12 -5.94
CA LEU A 41 13.76 -4.77 -4.53
C LEU A 41 14.01 -6.02 -3.68
N ASP A 42 13.38 -7.16 -4.01
CA ASP A 42 13.59 -8.43 -3.30
C ASP A 42 15.01 -8.95 -3.48
N ASP A 43 15.58 -8.84 -4.68
CA ASP A 43 16.99 -9.17 -4.92
C ASP A 43 17.91 -8.30 -4.06
N LEU A 44 17.61 -7.01 -3.92
CA LEU A 44 18.37 -6.11 -3.06
C LEU A 44 18.26 -6.51 -1.57
N ARG A 45 17.07 -6.86 -1.09
CA ARG A 45 16.87 -7.33 0.30
C ARG A 45 17.70 -8.57 0.58
N ALA A 46 17.63 -9.54 -0.33
CA ALA A 46 18.43 -10.76 -0.25
C ALA A 46 19.94 -10.45 -0.30
N ASN A 47 20.37 -9.52 -1.15
CA ASN A 47 21.76 -9.09 -1.24
C ASN A 47 22.29 -8.52 0.08
N PHE A 48 21.50 -7.67 0.75
CA PHE A 48 21.86 -7.11 2.06
C PHE A 48 22.18 -8.16 3.10
N VAL A 49 21.38 -9.22 3.16
CA VAL A 49 21.52 -10.29 4.16
C VAL A 49 22.60 -11.30 3.78
N ASN A 50 22.74 -11.61 2.48
CA ASN A 50 23.56 -12.73 2.02
C ASN A 50 24.96 -12.31 1.53
N GLU A 51 25.13 -11.07 1.07
CA GLU A 51 26.37 -10.64 0.39
C GLU A 51 27.10 -9.50 1.08
N GLN A 52 26.43 -8.68 1.89
CA GLN A 52 27.05 -7.50 2.50
C GLN A 52 27.94 -7.86 3.69
N PRO A 53 29.26 -7.56 3.67
CA PRO A 53 30.16 -7.88 4.77
C PRO A 53 29.79 -7.22 6.10
N GLU A 54 29.21 -6.01 6.04
CA GLU A 54 28.77 -5.28 7.23
C GLU A 54 27.57 -5.96 7.91
N TYR A 55 26.65 -6.53 7.13
CA TYR A 55 25.57 -7.34 7.67
C TYR A 55 26.12 -8.60 8.33
N ALA A 56 26.98 -9.33 7.64
CA ALA A 56 27.61 -10.55 8.18
C ALA A 56 28.37 -10.27 9.49
N ALA A 57 29.06 -9.12 9.59
CA ALA A 57 29.75 -8.71 10.82
C ALA A 57 28.77 -8.32 11.94
N ALA A 58 27.63 -7.71 11.61
CA ALA A 58 26.66 -7.22 12.57
C ALA A 58 25.69 -8.29 13.10
N TYR A 59 25.39 -9.32 12.28
CA TYR A 59 24.38 -10.35 12.56
C TYR A 59 24.93 -11.78 12.58
N GLY A 60 26.15 -12.01 12.10
CA GLY A 60 26.76 -13.33 12.04
C GLY A 60 26.79 -14.02 13.41
N GLY A 61 26.19 -15.21 13.49
CA GLY A 61 26.13 -16.01 14.72
C GLY A 61 25.13 -15.52 15.77
N LEU A 62 24.35 -14.47 15.51
CA LEU A 62 23.27 -14.05 16.40
C LEU A 62 22.14 -15.07 16.46
N SER A 63 21.50 -15.17 17.62
CA SER A 63 20.25 -15.92 17.76
C SER A 63 19.11 -15.18 17.03
N ARG A 64 18.01 -15.88 16.71
CA ARG A 64 16.80 -15.25 16.15
C ARG A 64 16.29 -14.12 17.06
N VAL A 65 16.34 -14.31 18.37
CA VAL A 65 15.93 -13.31 19.38
C VAL A 65 16.77 -12.04 19.25
N ASP A 66 18.10 -12.19 19.14
CA ASP A 66 19.02 -11.06 19.04
C ASP A 66 18.90 -10.34 17.69
N THR A 67 18.75 -11.08 16.59
CA THR A 67 18.51 -10.52 15.25
C THR A 67 17.25 -9.68 15.22
N VAL A 68 16.12 -10.22 15.69
CA VAL A 68 14.84 -9.49 15.77
C VAL A 68 14.99 -8.25 16.64
N THR A 69 15.55 -8.39 17.83
CA THR A 69 15.74 -7.27 18.77
C THR A 69 16.61 -6.16 18.18
N LYS A 70 17.68 -6.52 17.46
CA LYS A 70 18.59 -5.56 16.83
C LYS A 70 17.90 -4.79 15.70
N ILE A 71 17.16 -5.47 14.83
CA ILE A 71 16.39 -4.81 13.76
C ILE A 71 15.30 -3.91 14.34
N TYR A 72 14.60 -4.33 15.40
CA TYR A 72 13.61 -3.51 16.12
C TYR A 72 14.22 -2.21 16.66
N ASN A 73 15.39 -2.29 17.30
CA ASN A 73 16.08 -1.09 17.80
C ASN A 73 16.52 -0.17 16.66
N ASN A 74 17.02 -0.75 15.57
CA ASN A 74 17.45 0.00 14.40
C ASN A 74 16.27 0.74 13.71
N LEU A 75 15.16 0.05 13.46
CA LEU A 75 13.96 0.61 12.83
C LEU A 75 13.19 1.52 13.78
N PHE A 76 12.73 0.97 14.91
CA PHE A 76 11.76 1.61 15.79
C PHE A 76 12.38 2.33 16.99
N GLY A 77 13.68 2.17 17.24
CA GLY A 77 14.34 2.79 18.39
C GLY A 77 13.94 2.19 19.74
N ARG A 78 13.31 1.00 19.73
CA ARG A 78 12.83 0.29 20.92
C ARG A 78 12.98 -1.21 20.76
N ALA A 79 12.96 -1.93 21.88
CA ALA A 79 12.85 -3.39 21.87
C ALA A 79 11.42 -3.84 21.47
N PRO A 80 11.27 -5.05 20.89
CA PRO A 80 9.95 -5.66 20.71
C PRO A 80 9.31 -5.91 22.08
N ASP A 81 7.99 -5.76 22.16
CA ASP A 81 7.25 -6.20 23.35
C ASP A 81 7.27 -7.73 23.48
N ALA A 82 6.86 -8.24 24.64
CA ALA A 82 6.95 -9.68 24.92
C ALA A 82 6.13 -10.54 23.94
N ALA A 83 4.96 -10.07 23.49
CA ALA A 83 4.10 -10.80 22.58
C ALA A 83 4.68 -10.78 21.15
N GLY A 84 5.13 -9.62 20.68
CA GLY A 84 5.78 -9.45 19.39
C GLY A 84 7.07 -10.28 19.30
N LEU A 85 7.92 -10.24 20.34
CA LEU A 85 9.14 -11.05 20.37
C LEU A 85 8.81 -12.54 20.30
N THR A 86 7.79 -13.00 21.03
CA THR A 86 7.32 -14.39 20.97
C THR A 86 6.84 -14.76 19.56
N TYR A 87 6.05 -13.89 18.92
CA TYR A 87 5.54 -14.10 17.56
C TYR A 87 6.67 -14.32 16.54
N TRP A 88 7.73 -13.51 16.58
CA TRP A 88 8.84 -13.58 15.63
C TRP A 88 9.84 -14.72 15.91
N THR A 89 9.89 -15.23 17.14
CA THR A 89 10.91 -16.19 17.56
C THR A 89 10.37 -17.62 17.66
N THR A 90 9.09 -17.78 18.00
CA THR A 90 8.45 -19.09 18.22
C THR A 90 7.03 -19.19 17.66
N GLY A 91 6.39 -18.06 17.35
CA GLY A 91 5.04 -18.01 16.78
C GLY A 91 5.02 -18.01 15.25
N GLY A 92 3.99 -17.39 14.67
CA GLY A 92 3.77 -17.38 13.22
C GLY A 92 4.86 -16.71 12.39
N GLY A 93 5.68 -15.84 13.00
CA GLY A 93 6.78 -15.15 12.33
C GLY A 93 8.10 -15.92 12.28
N VAL A 94 8.21 -17.09 12.91
CA VAL A 94 9.48 -17.83 13.06
C VAL A 94 10.13 -18.22 11.72
N ASN A 95 9.32 -18.46 10.69
CA ASN A 95 9.77 -18.88 9.36
C ASN A 95 10.01 -17.72 8.39
N VAL A 96 9.73 -16.48 8.79
CA VAL A 96 10.07 -15.30 7.98
C VAL A 96 11.59 -15.22 7.90
N SER A 97 12.14 -15.18 6.69
CA SER A 97 13.59 -15.09 6.48
C SER A 97 14.11 -13.72 6.90
N ALA A 98 15.40 -13.61 7.19
CA ALA A 98 15.97 -12.39 7.73
C ALA A 98 15.86 -11.19 6.77
N ASP A 99 15.85 -11.44 5.47
CA ASP A 99 15.66 -10.45 4.40
C ASP A 99 14.20 -9.97 4.29
N ASP A 100 13.23 -10.82 4.64
CA ASP A 100 11.78 -10.50 4.69
C ASP A 100 11.34 -9.82 5.99
N LEU A 101 12.15 -9.85 7.05
CA LEU A 101 11.78 -9.24 8.33
C LEU A 101 11.51 -7.74 8.20
N LEU A 102 12.27 -7.00 7.38
CA LEU A 102 12.01 -5.57 7.18
C LEU A 102 10.59 -5.33 6.65
N VAL A 103 10.21 -6.03 5.58
CA VAL A 103 8.89 -5.89 4.95
C VAL A 103 7.81 -6.25 5.95
N ALA A 104 7.99 -7.36 6.68
CA ALA A 104 7.05 -7.80 7.70
C ALA A 104 6.91 -6.79 8.86
N PHE A 105 8.00 -6.13 9.26
CA PHE A 105 8.00 -5.14 10.34
C PHE A 105 7.40 -3.82 9.91
N ILE A 106 7.72 -3.33 8.70
CA ILE A 106 7.08 -2.13 8.13
C ILE A 106 5.57 -2.37 8.02
N ASN A 107 5.17 -3.55 7.52
CA ASN A 107 3.75 -3.88 7.38
C ASN A 107 3.05 -4.09 8.73
N GLY A 108 3.78 -4.51 9.77
CA GLY A 108 3.24 -4.67 11.13
C GLY A 108 3.38 -3.43 12.01
N ALA A 109 3.92 -2.32 11.50
CA ALA A 109 4.24 -1.13 12.29
C ALA A 109 2.95 -0.39 12.70
N GLY A 110 2.82 -0.08 13.99
CA GLY A 110 1.80 0.87 14.46
C GLY A 110 2.16 2.32 14.11
N THR A 111 1.27 3.26 14.41
CA THR A 111 1.43 4.68 14.04
C THR A 111 2.74 5.31 14.50
N ALA A 112 3.14 5.08 15.76
CA ALA A 112 4.41 5.61 16.27
C ALA A 112 5.64 4.96 15.62
N ASP A 113 5.57 3.67 15.31
CA ASP A 113 6.66 2.94 14.67
C ASP A 113 6.84 3.40 13.22
N ALA A 114 5.74 3.52 12.47
CA ALA A 114 5.74 4.04 11.11
C ALA A 114 6.31 5.47 11.06
N ALA A 115 5.88 6.35 11.98
CA ALA A 115 6.41 7.71 12.11
C ALA A 115 7.92 7.71 12.45
N THR A 116 8.37 6.80 13.31
CA THR A 116 9.79 6.66 13.64
C THR A 116 10.62 6.26 12.42
N ILE A 117 10.17 5.27 11.64
CA ILE A 117 10.86 4.85 10.41
C ILE A 117 10.94 6.02 9.44
N THR A 118 9.81 6.69 9.18
CA THR A 118 9.74 7.84 8.29
C THR A 118 10.72 8.94 8.70
N ASN A 119 10.72 9.32 9.98
CA ASN A 119 11.62 10.35 10.49
C ASN A 119 13.10 9.95 10.33
N LYS A 120 13.45 8.68 10.59
CA LYS A 120 14.81 8.17 10.39
C LYS A 120 15.21 8.16 8.92
N VAL A 121 14.31 7.77 8.03
CA VAL A 121 14.58 7.73 6.58
C VAL A 121 14.74 9.15 6.04
N LEU A 122 13.88 10.09 6.43
CA LEU A 122 14.03 11.50 6.07
C LEU A 122 15.38 12.07 6.51
N VAL A 123 15.76 11.86 7.78
CA VAL A 123 17.07 12.27 8.29
C VAL A 123 18.20 11.58 7.54
N SER A 124 18.04 10.31 7.18
CA SER A 124 19.03 9.57 6.41
C SER A 124 19.20 10.13 5.01
N GLU A 125 18.12 10.39 4.27
CA GLU A 125 18.16 11.00 2.94
C GLU A 125 18.87 12.36 2.97
N LEU A 126 18.55 13.18 3.97
CA LEU A 126 19.17 14.50 4.15
C LEU A 126 20.65 14.39 4.50
N TYR A 127 21.03 13.48 5.40
CA TYR A 127 22.43 13.25 5.72
C TYR A 127 23.19 12.71 4.52
N THR A 128 22.67 11.70 3.80
CA THR A 128 23.30 11.13 2.61
C THR A 128 23.53 12.19 1.53
N SER A 129 22.52 13.03 1.28
CA SER A 129 22.63 14.17 0.37
C SER A 129 23.67 15.16 0.86
N ALA A 130 23.61 15.59 2.13
CA ALA A 130 24.50 16.61 2.68
C ALA A 130 25.97 16.15 2.84
N ALA A 131 26.19 14.86 3.10
CA ALA A 131 27.50 14.25 3.24
C ALA A 131 28.27 14.22 1.92
N GLY A 132 27.63 13.78 0.84
CA GLY A 132 28.30 13.53 -0.44
C GLY A 132 29.61 12.75 -0.26
N THR A 133 30.72 13.32 -0.72
CA THR A 133 32.08 12.74 -0.59
C THR A 133 32.66 12.77 0.82
N ASN A 134 32.08 13.55 1.73
CA ASN A 134 32.54 13.68 3.12
C ASN A 134 31.82 12.70 4.06
N TYR A 135 31.16 11.68 3.50
CA TYR A 135 30.43 10.68 4.26
C TYR A 135 31.30 9.96 5.30
N LEU A 136 30.80 9.91 6.53
CA LEU A 136 31.35 9.10 7.62
C LEU A 136 30.26 8.18 8.19
N ALA A 137 30.56 6.89 8.30
CA ALA A 137 29.59 5.90 8.80
C ALA A 137 29.20 6.14 10.27
N ALA A 138 30.12 6.68 11.09
CA ALA A 138 29.84 7.05 12.47
C ALA A 138 28.81 8.19 12.57
N ASP A 139 28.97 9.22 11.74
CA ASP A 139 28.06 10.37 11.66
C ASP A 139 26.69 9.92 11.09
N ALA A 140 26.69 9.05 10.08
CA ALA A 140 25.48 8.46 9.50
C ALA A 140 24.64 7.65 10.51
N LYS A 141 25.30 7.03 11.48
CA LYS A 141 24.65 6.35 12.61
C LYS A 141 24.20 7.34 13.68
N SER A 142 25.06 8.29 14.02
CA SER A 142 24.82 9.30 15.05
C SER A 142 23.60 10.17 14.74
N VAL A 143 23.42 10.54 13.47
CA VAL A 143 22.34 11.46 13.05
C VAL A 143 20.95 10.86 13.24
N ILE A 144 20.78 9.55 13.01
CA ILE A 144 19.49 8.85 13.17
C ILE A 144 19.28 8.23 14.56
N THR A 145 20.32 8.21 15.40
CA THR A 145 20.23 7.69 16.77
C THR A 145 19.34 8.60 17.62
N GLY A 146 18.33 8.00 18.28
CA GLY A 146 17.38 8.72 19.13
C GLY A 146 16.25 9.42 18.39
N VAL A 147 16.17 9.27 17.06
CA VAL A 147 15.02 9.70 16.27
C VAL A 147 13.84 8.78 16.55
N THR A 148 12.70 9.38 16.88
CA THR A 148 11.42 8.72 17.22
C THR A 148 10.28 9.34 16.39
N ASP A 149 9.04 8.99 16.71
CA ASP A 149 7.82 9.61 16.19
C ASP A 149 7.69 11.10 16.59
N SER A 150 8.37 11.54 17.64
CA SER A 150 8.30 12.92 18.13
C SER A 150 9.01 13.91 17.21
N SER A 151 8.30 14.98 16.83
CA SER A 151 8.84 16.13 16.07
C SER A 151 10.03 16.81 16.75
N ALA A 152 10.14 16.73 18.08
CA ALA A 152 11.29 17.25 18.82
C ALA A 152 12.57 16.45 18.51
N THR A 153 12.46 15.13 18.39
CA THR A 153 13.61 14.26 18.06
C THR A 153 14.03 14.41 16.61
N LEU A 154 13.08 14.55 15.68
CA LEU A 154 13.37 14.91 14.29
C LEU A 154 14.09 16.25 14.22
N THR A 155 13.58 17.27 14.93
CA THR A 155 14.22 18.60 15.00
C THR A 155 15.65 18.53 15.51
N ALA A 156 15.89 17.77 16.59
CA ALA A 156 17.22 17.61 17.16
C ALA A 156 18.18 16.91 16.18
N ALA A 157 17.70 15.93 15.42
CA ALA A 157 18.50 15.25 14.40
C ALA A 157 18.82 16.16 13.21
N LEU A 158 17.87 16.97 12.74
CA LEU A 158 18.11 17.94 11.67
C LEU A 158 19.10 19.04 12.09
N ALA A 159 19.07 19.46 13.36
CA ALA A 159 20.03 20.43 13.90
C ALA A 159 21.48 19.93 13.85
N LYS A 160 21.72 18.60 13.95
CA LYS A 160 23.07 18.03 13.80
C LYS A 160 23.70 18.29 12.44
N LEU A 161 22.90 18.51 11.40
CA LEU A 161 23.38 18.85 10.05
C LEU A 161 23.88 20.29 9.94
N THR A 162 23.59 21.13 10.94
CA THR A 162 23.84 22.58 10.91
C THR A 162 24.71 23.08 12.07
N ASP A 163 24.71 22.37 13.21
CA ASP A 163 25.42 22.77 14.43
C ASP A 163 26.92 22.41 14.44
N GLY A 164 27.40 21.74 13.37
CA GLY A 164 28.79 21.31 13.24
C GLY A 164 29.16 20.08 14.08
N SER A 165 28.18 19.40 14.70
CA SER A 165 28.41 18.18 15.46
C SER A 165 28.78 16.96 14.58
N LEU A 166 28.47 17.04 13.28
CA LEU A 166 28.85 16.03 12.29
C LEU A 166 30.10 16.50 11.55
N SER A 167 31.20 15.77 11.77
CA SER A 167 32.51 16.10 11.22
C SER A 167 32.59 16.12 9.69
N GLY A 168 31.65 15.46 9.00
CA GLY A 168 31.60 15.44 7.53
C GLY A 168 30.81 16.58 6.86
N ILE A 169 30.06 17.42 7.59
CA ILE A 169 29.03 18.28 6.98
C ILE A 169 28.90 19.63 7.69
N ALA A 170 28.73 20.71 6.91
CA ALA A 170 28.16 21.96 7.39
C ALA A 170 27.18 22.51 6.35
N LEU A 171 25.86 22.43 6.62
CA LEU A 171 24.83 23.11 5.84
C LEU A 171 24.19 24.22 6.66
N GLY A 172 23.77 25.30 5.98
CA GLY A 172 22.97 26.34 6.61
C GLY A 172 21.60 25.84 7.03
N THR A 173 21.07 26.34 8.16
CA THR A 173 19.77 25.92 8.71
C THR A 173 18.61 26.06 7.74
N ALA A 174 18.56 27.17 6.99
CA ALA A 174 17.52 27.39 5.98
C ALA A 174 17.61 26.35 4.85
N THR A 175 18.82 25.91 4.47
CA THR A 175 19.04 24.91 3.42
C THR A 175 18.57 23.53 3.89
N VAL A 176 18.87 23.17 5.14
CA VAL A 176 18.41 21.92 5.73
C VAL A 176 16.89 21.88 5.84
N ASN A 177 16.25 22.97 6.28
CA ASN A 177 14.78 23.04 6.35
C ASN A 177 14.13 22.91 4.96
N LEU A 178 14.71 23.56 3.94
CA LEU A 178 14.22 23.46 2.57
C LEU A 178 14.37 22.05 2.02
N LYS A 179 15.55 21.45 2.15
CA LYS A 179 15.79 20.06 1.73
C LYS A 179 14.85 19.10 2.44
N ALA A 180 14.64 19.26 3.75
CA ALA A 180 13.71 18.42 4.52
C ALA A 180 12.28 18.52 4.00
N SER A 181 11.81 19.74 3.68
CA SER A 181 10.48 19.95 3.12
C SER A 181 10.34 19.29 1.75
N VAL A 182 11.33 19.45 0.86
CA VAL A 182 11.33 18.86 -0.48
C VAL A 182 11.40 17.32 -0.42
N SER A 183 12.25 16.77 0.44
CA SER A 183 12.36 15.31 0.63
C SER A 183 11.08 14.71 1.20
N ALA A 184 10.45 15.36 2.18
CA ALA A 184 9.20 14.87 2.75
C ALA A 184 8.04 14.91 1.73
N ASP A 185 7.97 15.95 0.90
CA ASP A 185 6.98 16.07 -0.18
C ASP A 185 7.14 14.99 -1.25
N ALA A 186 8.40 14.74 -1.65
CA ALA A 186 8.74 13.67 -2.58
C ALA A 186 8.40 12.28 -1.99
N ALA A 187 8.63 12.08 -0.68
CA ALA A 187 8.32 10.82 -0.01
C ALA A 187 6.81 10.54 0.03
N VAL A 188 5.98 11.53 0.34
CA VAL A 188 4.50 11.41 0.27
C VAL A 188 4.06 11.09 -1.16
N THR A 189 4.47 11.91 -2.13
CA THR A 189 4.12 11.72 -3.55
C THR A 189 4.48 10.33 -4.04
N SER A 190 5.69 9.86 -3.70
CA SER A 190 6.15 8.56 -4.12
C SER A 190 5.43 7.41 -3.42
N TYR A 191 5.09 7.56 -2.14
CA TYR A 191 4.30 6.58 -1.40
C TYR A 191 2.91 6.43 -2.01
N GLU A 192 2.23 7.56 -2.23
CA GLU A 192 0.90 7.60 -2.83
C GLU A 192 0.88 6.92 -4.20
N ALA A 193 1.87 7.23 -5.05
CA ALA A 193 2.01 6.58 -6.36
C ALA A 193 2.15 5.06 -6.21
N ASN A 194 3.03 4.59 -5.34
CA ASN A 194 3.31 3.16 -5.17
C ASN A 194 2.17 2.37 -4.51
N GLN A 195 1.41 3.00 -3.61
CA GLN A 195 0.37 2.32 -2.83
C GLN A 195 -1.03 2.39 -3.44
N LEU A 196 -1.24 3.21 -4.47
CA LEU A 196 -2.53 3.30 -5.16
C LEU A 196 -3.04 1.93 -5.65
N ALA A 197 -2.17 1.10 -6.24
CA ALA A 197 -2.56 -0.23 -6.71
C ALA A 197 -2.94 -1.16 -5.55
N ALA A 198 -2.23 -1.06 -4.42
CA ALA A 198 -2.47 -1.89 -3.24
C ALA A 198 -3.83 -1.55 -2.57
N ILE A 199 -4.13 -0.26 -2.37
CA ILE A 199 -5.43 0.18 -1.85
C ILE A 199 -6.58 -0.30 -2.74
N LYS A 200 -6.44 -0.15 -4.07
CA LYS A 200 -7.46 -0.62 -5.02
C LYS A 200 -7.65 -2.14 -4.96
N ALA A 201 -6.58 -2.90 -4.74
CA ALA A 201 -6.67 -4.34 -4.60
C ALA A 201 -7.42 -4.75 -3.32
N ILE A 202 -7.18 -4.07 -2.19
CA ILE A 202 -7.94 -4.29 -0.95
C ILE A 202 -9.42 -3.96 -1.16
N GLY A 203 -9.72 -2.87 -1.87
CA GLY A 203 -11.08 -2.54 -2.27
C GLY A 203 -11.79 -3.64 -3.07
N ALA A 204 -11.13 -4.21 -4.07
CA ALA A 204 -11.69 -5.33 -4.84
C ALA A 204 -11.91 -6.60 -3.98
N GLN A 205 -11.04 -6.84 -2.99
CA GLN A 205 -11.22 -7.91 -2.02
C GLN A 205 -12.42 -7.66 -1.11
N LEU A 206 -12.65 -6.42 -0.69
CA LEU A 206 -13.82 -6.03 0.10
C LEU A 206 -15.12 -6.23 -0.67
N GLU A 207 -15.18 -5.80 -1.94
CA GLU A 207 -16.34 -6.04 -2.82
C GLU A 207 -16.63 -7.55 -2.95
N THR A 208 -15.59 -8.37 -3.13
CA THR A 208 -15.74 -9.82 -3.23
C THR A 208 -16.24 -10.43 -1.91
N LEU A 209 -15.67 -10.00 -0.79
CA LEU A 209 -16.03 -10.49 0.55
C LEU A 209 -17.50 -10.16 0.87
N THR A 210 -17.92 -8.91 0.62
CA THR A 210 -19.26 -8.43 0.96
C THR A 210 -20.34 -9.15 0.15
N LYS A 211 -20.15 -9.30 -1.17
CA LYS A 211 -21.06 -10.10 -2.03
C LYS A 211 -21.16 -11.57 -1.64
N ALA A 212 -20.08 -12.14 -1.10
CA ALA A 212 -20.05 -13.53 -0.67
C ALA A 212 -20.66 -13.75 0.73
N ASN A 213 -20.79 -12.69 1.54
CA ASN A 213 -21.12 -12.79 2.95
C ASN A 213 -22.39 -11.99 3.30
N ALA A 214 -23.50 -12.71 3.48
CA ALA A 214 -24.80 -12.12 3.77
C ALA A 214 -24.90 -11.33 5.09
N GLN A 215 -23.90 -11.39 5.98
CA GLN A 215 -23.86 -10.55 7.20
C GLN A 215 -23.28 -9.16 6.93
N LEU A 216 -22.62 -8.96 5.78
CA LEU A 216 -22.02 -7.71 5.39
C LEU A 216 -22.90 -7.05 4.32
N PRO A 217 -23.18 -5.74 4.41
CA PRO A 217 -23.78 -5.01 3.29
C PRO A 217 -22.88 -5.09 2.05
N ASP A 218 -23.48 -5.34 0.89
CA ASP A 218 -22.78 -5.34 -0.40
C ASP A 218 -22.13 -3.98 -0.66
N GLN A 219 -20.81 -3.97 -0.87
CA GLN A 219 -20.07 -2.76 -1.19
C GLN A 219 -19.76 -2.69 -2.69
N THR A 220 -19.89 -1.49 -3.26
CA THR A 220 -19.47 -1.19 -4.64
C THR A 220 -18.28 -0.24 -4.57
N VAL A 221 -17.08 -0.80 -4.69
CA VAL A 221 -15.86 -0.01 -4.54
C VAL A 221 -15.53 0.75 -5.82
N ASN A 222 -15.11 2.01 -5.69
CA ASN A 222 -14.76 2.87 -6.80
C ASN A 222 -13.44 2.46 -7.49
N ALA A 223 -13.53 1.55 -8.45
CA ALA A 223 -12.36 1.14 -9.24
C ALA A 223 -11.76 2.27 -10.12
N ALA A 224 -12.48 3.37 -10.32
CA ALA A 224 -12.08 4.49 -11.18
C ALA A 224 -11.19 5.53 -10.47
N ALA A 225 -10.97 5.42 -9.16
CA ALA A 225 -10.05 6.31 -8.44
C ALA A 225 -8.65 6.30 -9.10
N THR A 226 -8.16 7.51 -9.41
CA THR A 226 -6.88 7.76 -10.09
C THR A 226 -5.79 8.31 -9.15
N THR A 227 -6.16 8.72 -7.94
CA THR A 227 -5.24 9.22 -6.91
C THR A 227 -5.34 8.37 -5.66
N TYR A 228 -4.24 8.33 -4.88
CA TYR A 228 -4.20 7.62 -3.60
C TYR A 228 -5.28 8.14 -2.65
N THR A 229 -5.33 9.45 -2.42
CA THR A 229 -6.27 10.07 -1.46
C THR A 229 -7.73 9.75 -1.76
N ALA A 230 -8.11 9.71 -3.05
CA ALA A 230 -9.47 9.34 -3.43
C ALA A 230 -9.75 7.86 -3.14
N ALA A 231 -8.84 6.96 -3.53
CA ALA A 231 -8.98 5.53 -3.28
C ALA A 231 -8.99 5.20 -1.77
N ASP A 232 -8.17 5.91 -0.98
CA ASP A 232 -8.08 5.80 0.47
C ASP A 232 -9.39 6.25 1.15
N THR A 233 -9.88 7.45 0.81
CA THR A 233 -11.14 7.98 1.34
C THR A 233 -12.31 7.05 1.04
N ASP A 234 -12.41 6.57 -0.21
CA ASP A 234 -13.46 5.64 -0.63
C ASP A 234 -13.37 4.32 0.15
N LEU A 235 -12.19 3.71 0.22
CA LEU A 235 -12.00 2.43 0.90
C LEU A 235 -12.26 2.51 2.42
N SER A 236 -11.81 3.58 3.07
CA SER A 236 -12.06 3.82 4.50
C SER A 236 -13.56 3.92 4.81
N GLY A 237 -14.29 4.65 3.96
CA GLY A 237 -15.74 4.74 4.01
C GLY A 237 -16.42 3.39 3.78
N ASP A 238 -15.96 2.64 2.78
CA ASP A 238 -16.50 1.33 2.42
C ASP A 238 -16.24 0.28 3.52
N LEU A 239 -15.07 0.26 4.16
CA LEU A 239 -14.79 -0.62 5.30
C LEU A 239 -15.71 -0.30 6.49
N THR A 240 -15.95 1.00 6.75
CA THR A 240 -16.85 1.45 7.81
C THR A 240 -18.29 1.02 7.52
N ALA A 241 -18.76 1.22 6.28
CA ALA A 241 -20.10 0.81 5.86
C ALA A 241 -20.27 -0.72 5.79
N ALA A 242 -19.23 -1.47 5.43
CA ALA A 242 -19.25 -2.94 5.49
C ALA A 242 -19.40 -3.48 6.91
N ARG A 243 -18.86 -2.75 7.91
CA ARG A 243 -19.04 -3.09 9.33
C ARG A 243 -20.41 -2.69 9.90
N ALA A 244 -21.25 -2.02 9.11
CA ALA A 244 -22.62 -1.71 9.49
C ALA A 244 -23.52 -2.94 9.34
N GLY A 245 -24.83 -2.73 9.15
CA GLY A 245 -25.80 -3.83 8.94
C GLY A 245 -25.87 -4.78 10.13
N ALA A 246 -25.70 -6.08 9.88
CA ALA A 246 -25.86 -7.13 10.89
C ALA A 246 -24.80 -7.08 12.01
N LEU A 247 -23.61 -6.51 11.72
CA LEU A 247 -22.56 -6.32 12.73
C LEU A 247 -22.80 -5.10 13.62
N ALA A 248 -23.64 -4.15 13.17
CA ALA A 248 -23.99 -2.92 13.90
C ALA A 248 -22.77 -2.11 14.40
N GLY A 249 -21.67 -2.11 13.65
CA GLY A 249 -20.43 -1.40 14.01
C GLY A 249 -19.65 -2.03 15.18
N LYS A 250 -20.04 -3.22 15.65
CA LYS A 250 -19.40 -3.87 16.80
C LYS A 250 -18.03 -4.44 16.43
N THR A 251 -17.17 -4.53 17.43
CA THR A 251 -15.87 -5.21 17.30
C THR A 251 -16.05 -6.72 17.32
N THR A 252 -15.09 -7.44 16.75
CA THR A 252 -15.06 -8.92 16.81
C THR A 252 -15.06 -9.44 18.24
N ALA A 253 -14.42 -8.73 19.18
CA ALA A 253 -14.44 -9.10 20.61
C ALA A 253 -15.85 -9.00 21.22
N THR A 254 -16.58 -7.93 20.91
CA THR A 254 -17.98 -7.77 21.34
C THR A 254 -18.86 -8.87 20.76
N LEU A 255 -18.76 -9.13 19.45
CA LEU A 255 -19.54 -10.16 18.77
C LEU A 255 -19.22 -11.57 19.29
N THR A 256 -17.96 -11.83 19.64
CA THR A 256 -17.54 -13.10 20.25
C THR A 256 -18.22 -13.31 21.61
N THR A 257 -18.34 -12.24 22.40
CA THR A 257 -19.04 -12.28 23.69
C THR A 257 -20.55 -12.51 23.50
N GLU A 258 -21.16 -11.88 22.49
CA GLU A 258 -22.56 -12.10 22.14
C GLU A 258 -22.81 -13.55 21.67
N ALA A 259 -21.90 -14.12 20.86
CA ALA A 259 -21.98 -15.51 20.44
C ALA A 259 -21.86 -16.49 21.63
N ALA A 260 -20.98 -16.21 22.59
CA ALA A 260 -20.87 -17.02 23.80
C ALA A 260 -22.14 -16.96 24.67
N THR A 261 -22.77 -15.79 24.73
CA THR A 261 -24.06 -15.61 25.44
C THR A 261 -25.16 -16.40 24.73
N ALA A 262 -25.29 -16.26 23.41
CA ALA A 262 -26.29 -16.98 22.62
C ALA A 262 -26.13 -18.51 22.72
N ALA A 263 -24.91 -19.03 22.75
CA ALA A 263 -24.63 -20.45 22.96
C ALA A 263 -25.10 -20.95 24.34
N THR A 264 -24.97 -20.10 25.36
CA THR A 264 -25.45 -20.39 26.72
C THR A 264 -26.99 -20.39 26.78
N ASP A 265 -27.62 -19.44 26.11
CA ASP A 265 -29.08 -19.35 26.01
C ASP A 265 -29.67 -20.55 25.25
N LEU A 266 -29.02 -20.98 24.16
CA LEU A 266 -29.38 -22.20 23.42
C LEU A 266 -29.33 -23.44 24.32
N THR A 267 -28.26 -23.57 25.12
CA THR A 267 -28.13 -24.67 26.08
C THR A 267 -29.24 -24.63 27.13
N THR A 268 -29.60 -23.44 27.60
CA THR A 268 -30.67 -23.24 28.58
C THR A 268 -32.03 -23.62 27.98
N ALA A 269 -32.33 -23.20 26.75
CA ALA A 269 -33.56 -23.55 26.05
C ALA A 269 -33.67 -25.05 25.77
N ALA A 270 -32.57 -25.69 25.35
CA ALA A 270 -32.52 -27.14 25.14
C ALA A 270 -32.80 -27.92 26.44
N ASN A 271 -32.23 -27.47 27.56
CA ASN A 271 -32.49 -28.08 28.87
C ASN A 271 -33.95 -27.92 29.30
N ALA A 272 -34.56 -26.75 29.08
CA ALA A 272 -35.97 -26.52 29.37
C ALA A 272 -36.87 -27.46 28.56
N LEU A 273 -36.66 -27.57 27.25
CA LEU A 273 -37.40 -28.49 26.39
C LEU A 273 -37.26 -29.95 26.83
N ARG A 274 -36.08 -30.35 27.29
CA ARG A 274 -35.83 -31.72 27.78
C ARG A 274 -36.62 -32.07 29.05
N THR A 275 -37.07 -31.07 29.81
CA THR A 275 -37.95 -31.30 30.96
C THR A 275 -39.42 -31.49 30.57
N THR A 276 -39.84 -30.95 29.42
CA THR A 276 -41.24 -30.99 28.97
C THR A 276 -41.52 -32.00 27.85
N ASP A 277 -40.49 -32.45 27.13
CA ASP A 277 -40.60 -33.39 26.02
C ASP A 277 -39.54 -34.50 26.09
N ALA A 278 -40.00 -35.74 26.32
CA ALA A 278 -39.13 -36.91 26.39
C ALA A 278 -38.44 -37.28 25.06
N ALA A 279 -39.00 -36.86 23.92
CA ALA A 279 -38.43 -37.06 22.57
C ALA A 279 -37.59 -35.85 22.09
N SER A 280 -37.37 -34.86 22.96
CA SER A 280 -36.64 -33.62 22.66
C SER A 280 -35.27 -33.82 22.04
N VAL A 281 -34.50 -34.83 22.49
CA VAL A 281 -33.15 -35.10 21.96
C VAL A 281 -33.20 -35.44 20.47
N ASP A 282 -34.12 -36.32 20.07
CA ASP A 282 -34.28 -36.73 18.67
C ASP A 282 -34.78 -35.55 17.82
N LYS A 283 -35.73 -34.77 18.35
CA LYS A 283 -36.28 -33.59 17.65
C LYS A 283 -35.24 -32.48 17.46
N ILE A 284 -34.46 -32.18 18.50
CA ILE A 284 -33.34 -31.22 18.45
C ILE A 284 -32.31 -31.70 17.42
N THR A 285 -31.95 -32.98 17.44
CA THR A 285 -30.97 -33.55 16.51
C THR A 285 -31.48 -33.46 15.07
N ALA A 286 -32.75 -33.77 14.82
CA ALA A 286 -33.36 -33.63 13.50
C ALA A 286 -33.39 -32.16 13.03
N PHE A 287 -33.72 -31.22 13.92
CA PHE A 287 -33.76 -29.79 13.60
C PHE A 287 -32.36 -29.23 13.30
N ASP A 288 -31.34 -29.57 14.09
CA ASP A 288 -29.95 -29.18 13.86
C ASP A 288 -29.44 -29.74 12.53
N ALA A 289 -29.68 -31.02 12.25
CA ALA A 289 -29.30 -31.65 11.00
C ALA A 289 -29.98 -31.00 9.78
N ALA A 290 -31.28 -30.73 9.87
CA ALA A 290 -32.04 -30.09 8.80
C ALA A 290 -31.59 -28.63 8.58
N SER A 291 -31.33 -27.89 9.66
CA SER A 291 -30.83 -26.51 9.59
C SER A 291 -29.46 -26.45 8.91
N LYS A 292 -28.55 -27.36 9.26
CA LYS A 292 -27.23 -27.49 8.60
C LYS A 292 -27.35 -27.90 7.14
N ALA A 293 -28.30 -28.78 6.81
CA ALA A 293 -28.54 -29.18 5.43
C ALA A 293 -29.03 -28.02 4.55
N VAL A 294 -29.85 -27.11 5.08
CA VAL A 294 -30.29 -25.91 4.33
C VAL A 294 -29.11 -24.99 4.03
N ILE A 295 -28.17 -24.84 4.98
CA ILE A 295 -26.96 -24.03 4.76
C ILE A 295 -26.03 -24.66 3.72
N ALA A 296 -25.87 -26.00 3.75
CA ALA A 296 -24.98 -26.73 2.85
C ALA A 296 -25.52 -26.86 1.41
N ASN A 297 -26.84 -26.90 1.23
CA ASN A 297 -27.50 -27.12 -0.05
C ASN A 297 -28.22 -25.84 -0.51
N LYS A 298 -27.46 -24.84 -0.96
CA LYS A 298 -28.03 -23.63 -1.56
C LYS A 298 -28.67 -23.95 -2.92
N ALA A 299 -29.84 -23.36 -3.16
CA ALA A 299 -30.50 -23.39 -4.45
C ALA A 299 -29.63 -22.73 -5.53
N VAL A 300 -29.78 -23.20 -6.76
CA VAL A 300 -29.13 -22.67 -7.95
C VAL A 300 -29.68 -21.27 -8.23
N ALA A 301 -28.83 -20.36 -8.70
CA ALA A 301 -29.24 -19.01 -9.08
C ALA A 301 -30.27 -19.05 -10.23
N THR A 302 -31.30 -18.21 -10.17
CA THR A 302 -32.40 -18.16 -11.15
C THR A 302 -31.91 -18.01 -12.60
N ASP A 303 -30.87 -17.21 -12.82
CA ASP A 303 -30.32 -16.99 -14.16
C ASP A 303 -29.64 -18.26 -14.70
N THR A 304 -28.92 -18.98 -13.84
CA THR A 304 -28.34 -20.29 -14.19
C THR A 304 -29.43 -21.32 -14.49
N VAL A 305 -30.51 -21.35 -13.70
CA VAL A 305 -31.66 -22.23 -13.98
C VAL A 305 -32.27 -21.90 -15.35
N THR A 306 -32.44 -20.60 -15.65
CA THR A 306 -32.96 -20.12 -16.93
C THR A 306 -32.05 -20.52 -18.10
N GLU A 307 -30.74 -20.40 -17.93
CA GLU A 307 -29.74 -20.78 -18.95
C GLU A 307 -29.79 -22.29 -19.24
N VAL A 308 -29.70 -23.14 -18.22
CA VAL A 308 -29.64 -24.60 -18.42
C VAL A 308 -30.96 -25.17 -18.93
N THR A 309 -32.10 -24.63 -18.47
CA THR A 309 -33.43 -25.01 -18.99
C THR A 309 -33.61 -24.59 -20.44
N GLY A 310 -33.17 -23.37 -20.80
CA GLY A 310 -33.17 -22.90 -22.19
C GLY A 310 -32.31 -23.75 -23.12
N ALA A 311 -31.10 -24.14 -22.68
CA ALA A 311 -30.20 -24.99 -23.45
C ALA A 311 -30.80 -26.39 -23.71
N LEU A 312 -31.45 -26.99 -22.70
CA LEU A 312 -32.12 -28.28 -22.88
C LEU A 312 -33.39 -28.15 -23.74
N GLN A 313 -34.13 -27.05 -23.62
CA GLN A 313 -35.30 -26.78 -24.47
C GLN A 313 -34.89 -26.66 -25.95
N ALA A 314 -33.77 -26.00 -26.25
CA ALA A 314 -33.24 -25.90 -27.61
C ALA A 314 -32.91 -27.28 -28.20
N TYR A 315 -32.37 -28.20 -27.39
CA TYR A 315 -32.16 -29.59 -27.80
C TYR A 315 -33.49 -30.27 -28.19
N GLY A 316 -34.54 -30.09 -27.38
CA GLY A 316 -35.87 -30.65 -27.63
C GLY A 316 -36.59 -30.08 -28.85
N SER A 317 -36.30 -28.83 -29.23
CA SER A 317 -36.88 -28.17 -30.40
C SER A 317 -36.31 -28.67 -31.74
N ILE A 318 -35.23 -29.46 -31.72
CA ILE A 318 -34.66 -30.07 -32.94
C ILE A 318 -35.49 -31.31 -33.31
N ALA A 319 -36.11 -31.30 -34.49
CA ALA A 319 -36.98 -32.39 -34.94
C ALA A 319 -36.30 -33.78 -34.91
N GLY A 320 -34.99 -33.86 -35.17
CA GLY A 320 -34.21 -35.10 -35.12
C GLY A 320 -34.08 -35.72 -33.72
N ASN A 321 -34.34 -34.94 -32.66
CA ASN A 321 -34.24 -35.40 -31.26
C ASN A 321 -35.59 -35.84 -30.67
N ALA A 322 -36.68 -35.78 -31.44
CA ALA A 322 -38.04 -35.98 -30.95
C ALA A 322 -38.24 -37.31 -30.21
N THR A 323 -37.56 -38.39 -30.62
CA THR A 323 -37.66 -39.69 -29.93
C THR A 323 -37.10 -39.64 -28.51
N VAL A 324 -35.90 -39.11 -28.33
CA VAL A 324 -35.26 -38.95 -27.01
C VAL A 324 -36.06 -37.97 -26.15
N TRP A 325 -36.44 -36.84 -26.75
CA TRP A 325 -37.20 -35.78 -26.09
C TRP A 325 -38.55 -36.27 -25.55
N ASN A 326 -39.37 -36.90 -26.40
CA ASN A 326 -40.70 -37.36 -26.00
C ASN A 326 -40.64 -38.49 -24.96
N LYS A 327 -39.61 -39.34 -25.04
CA LYS A 327 -39.39 -40.38 -24.02
C LYS A 327 -39.07 -39.73 -22.67
N ALA A 328 -38.15 -38.78 -22.63
CA ALA A 328 -37.79 -38.08 -21.41
C ALA A 328 -38.98 -37.31 -20.80
N LEU A 329 -39.83 -36.69 -21.63
CA LEU A 329 -41.07 -36.04 -21.15
C LEU A 329 -42.04 -37.04 -20.52
N ALA A 330 -42.19 -38.23 -21.10
CA ALA A 330 -43.03 -39.30 -20.55
C ALA A 330 -42.47 -39.83 -19.21
N ASP A 331 -41.16 -40.08 -19.14
CA ASP A 331 -40.49 -40.52 -17.91
C ASP A 331 -40.49 -39.42 -16.82
N ALA A 332 -40.57 -38.15 -17.22
CA ALA A 332 -40.80 -36.98 -16.37
C ALA A 332 -42.28 -36.71 -16.04
N GLY A 333 -43.13 -37.75 -16.02
CA GLY A 333 -44.52 -37.65 -15.61
C GLY A 333 -45.43 -36.93 -16.60
N GLY A 334 -45.05 -36.88 -17.88
CA GLY A 334 -45.80 -36.17 -18.92
C GLY A 334 -45.55 -34.68 -18.94
N ALA A 335 -44.33 -34.25 -18.57
CA ALA A 335 -43.89 -32.86 -18.74
C ALA A 335 -44.10 -32.39 -20.19
N THR A 336 -44.28 -31.08 -20.39
CA THR A 336 -44.51 -30.50 -21.72
C THR A 336 -43.28 -29.82 -22.31
N ASP A 337 -42.29 -29.51 -21.48
CA ASP A 337 -41.09 -28.75 -21.83
C ASP A 337 -39.93 -29.04 -20.86
N ALA A 338 -38.77 -28.42 -21.10
CA ALA A 338 -37.60 -28.53 -20.24
C ALA A 338 -37.86 -28.06 -18.80
N ALA A 339 -38.70 -27.04 -18.62
CA ALA A 339 -39.04 -26.52 -17.29
C ALA A 339 -39.87 -27.54 -16.49
N GLY A 340 -40.79 -28.25 -17.15
CA GLY A 340 -41.54 -29.35 -16.58
C GLY A 340 -40.64 -30.53 -16.18
N ILE A 341 -39.64 -30.88 -17.00
CA ILE A 341 -38.62 -31.87 -16.62
C ILE A 341 -37.84 -31.38 -15.40
N TYR A 342 -37.47 -30.10 -15.33
CA TYR A 342 -36.72 -29.52 -14.21
C TYR A 342 -37.53 -29.57 -12.91
N ALA A 343 -38.80 -29.15 -12.96
CA ALA A 343 -39.74 -29.22 -11.84
C ALA A 343 -39.95 -30.66 -11.37
N PHE A 344 -40.04 -31.61 -12.30
CA PHE A 344 -40.15 -33.03 -11.97
C PHE A 344 -38.89 -33.54 -11.26
N LEU A 345 -37.69 -33.25 -11.78
CA LEU A 345 -36.44 -33.73 -11.18
C LEU A 345 -36.19 -33.16 -9.77
N THR A 346 -36.62 -31.92 -9.53
CA THR A 346 -36.44 -31.20 -8.25
C THR A 346 -37.47 -31.54 -7.18
N ALA A 347 -38.60 -32.14 -7.56
CA ALA A 347 -39.65 -32.52 -6.61
C ALA A 347 -39.18 -33.57 -5.58
N THR A 348 -39.60 -33.40 -4.32
CA THR A 348 -39.26 -34.32 -3.21
C THR A 348 -39.85 -35.73 -3.39
N THR A 349 -40.94 -35.84 -4.17
CA THR A 349 -41.62 -37.09 -4.47
C THR A 349 -40.93 -37.90 -5.56
N THR A 350 -40.00 -37.30 -6.31
CA THR A 350 -39.35 -37.97 -7.45
C THR A 350 -38.33 -38.98 -6.97
N THR A 351 -38.53 -40.24 -7.35
CA THR A 351 -37.71 -41.37 -6.91
C THR A 351 -36.36 -41.42 -7.63
N ALA A 352 -35.37 -42.09 -7.03
CA ALA A 352 -34.07 -42.31 -7.66
C ALA A 352 -34.18 -43.07 -9.00
N ALA A 353 -35.15 -44.00 -9.10
CA ALA A 353 -35.41 -44.73 -10.33
C ALA A 353 -35.88 -43.81 -11.46
N GLN A 354 -36.77 -42.85 -11.17
CA GLN A 354 -37.24 -41.87 -12.16
C GLN A 354 -36.14 -40.92 -12.60
N VAL A 355 -35.31 -40.43 -11.66
CA VAL A 355 -34.12 -39.63 -12.00
C VAL A 355 -33.18 -40.42 -12.91
N THR A 356 -32.96 -41.69 -12.62
CA THR A 356 -32.09 -42.57 -13.44
C THR A 356 -32.67 -42.79 -14.83
N ALA A 357 -33.99 -42.98 -14.94
CA ALA A 357 -34.66 -43.16 -16.23
C ALA A 357 -34.47 -41.94 -17.15
N ILE A 358 -34.76 -40.74 -16.64
CA ILE A 358 -34.58 -39.48 -17.37
C ILE A 358 -33.11 -39.24 -17.71
N THR A 359 -32.19 -39.53 -16.77
CA THR A 359 -30.75 -39.40 -17.01
C THR A 359 -30.28 -40.32 -18.14
N ASN A 360 -30.79 -41.55 -18.19
CA ASN A 360 -30.48 -42.52 -19.24
C ASN A 360 -31.07 -42.11 -20.59
N ASP A 361 -32.24 -41.47 -20.61
CA ASP A 361 -32.84 -40.96 -21.85
C ASP A 361 -31.94 -39.91 -22.50
N PHE A 362 -31.36 -39.03 -21.70
CA PHE A 362 -30.42 -38.00 -22.16
C PHE A 362 -28.96 -38.46 -22.15
N ALA A 363 -28.68 -39.77 -22.15
CA ALA A 363 -27.32 -40.28 -22.18
C ALA A 363 -26.55 -39.74 -23.42
N GLY A 364 -25.46 -39.02 -23.17
CA GLY A 364 -24.65 -38.38 -24.23
C GLY A 364 -25.13 -37.01 -24.70
N VAL A 365 -26.19 -36.45 -24.10
CA VAL A 365 -26.69 -35.11 -24.42
C VAL A 365 -25.99 -34.07 -23.54
N THR A 366 -25.15 -33.23 -24.15
CA THR A 366 -24.30 -32.27 -23.44
C THR A 366 -25.09 -31.20 -22.67
N SER A 367 -26.21 -30.71 -23.23
CA SER A 367 -27.08 -29.74 -22.56
C SER A 367 -27.75 -30.31 -21.31
N PHE A 368 -27.94 -31.63 -21.23
CA PHE A 368 -28.52 -32.27 -20.06
C PHE A 368 -27.53 -32.36 -18.89
N THR A 369 -26.21 -32.40 -19.13
CA THR A 369 -25.22 -32.49 -18.05
C THR A 369 -25.32 -31.32 -17.07
N ALA A 370 -25.32 -30.09 -17.58
CA ALA A 370 -25.44 -28.88 -16.75
C ALA A 370 -26.84 -28.78 -16.12
N PHE A 371 -27.89 -29.09 -16.89
CA PHE A 371 -29.28 -29.12 -16.42
C PHE A 371 -29.50 -30.12 -15.28
N GLY A 372 -29.03 -31.35 -15.44
CA GLY A 372 -29.15 -32.41 -14.44
C GLY A 372 -28.37 -32.12 -13.17
N THR A 373 -27.19 -31.49 -13.30
CA THR A 373 -26.39 -31.03 -12.14
C THR A 373 -27.14 -29.95 -11.36
N ALA A 374 -27.67 -28.93 -12.05
CA ALA A 374 -28.47 -27.88 -11.43
C ALA A 374 -29.74 -28.45 -10.76
N ALA A 375 -30.48 -29.32 -11.46
CA ALA A 375 -31.69 -29.96 -10.91
C ALA A 375 -31.38 -30.85 -9.70
N ALA A 376 -30.24 -31.55 -9.68
CA ALA A 376 -29.82 -32.35 -8.53
C ALA A 376 -29.48 -31.48 -7.31
N GLN A 377 -28.79 -30.35 -7.51
CA GLN A 377 -28.51 -29.38 -6.45
C GLN A 377 -29.81 -28.79 -5.89
N ASP A 378 -30.73 -28.34 -6.76
CA ASP A 378 -32.01 -27.80 -6.33
C ASP A 378 -32.88 -28.85 -5.63
N LYS A 379 -32.84 -30.11 -6.06
CA LYS A 379 -33.52 -31.20 -5.35
C LYS A 379 -33.03 -31.32 -3.91
N LEU A 380 -31.71 -31.24 -3.69
CA LEU A 380 -31.13 -31.27 -2.34
C LEU A 380 -31.57 -30.05 -1.52
N ALA A 381 -31.59 -28.86 -2.12
CA ALA A 381 -32.05 -27.62 -1.47
C ALA A 381 -33.54 -27.70 -1.07
N VAL A 382 -34.40 -28.17 -1.97
CA VAL A 382 -35.84 -28.39 -1.73
C VAL A 382 -36.05 -29.42 -0.63
N LYS A 383 -35.31 -30.54 -0.68
CA LYS A 383 -35.39 -31.58 0.36
C LYS A 383 -34.96 -31.02 1.72
N ALA A 384 -33.83 -30.32 1.80
CA ALA A 384 -33.36 -29.72 3.05
C ALA A 384 -34.40 -28.76 3.66
N THR A 385 -35.05 -27.95 2.81
CA THR A 385 -36.12 -27.04 3.22
C THR A 385 -37.35 -27.80 3.75
N ALA A 386 -37.75 -28.88 3.09
CA ALA A 386 -38.86 -29.73 3.53
C ALA A 386 -38.57 -30.45 4.85
N ASP A 387 -37.35 -30.99 5.01
CA ASP A 387 -36.88 -31.61 6.25
C ASP A 387 -36.88 -30.58 7.40
N LEU A 388 -36.43 -29.35 7.15
CA LEU A 388 -36.44 -28.28 8.16
C LEU A 388 -37.85 -27.89 8.57
N SER A 389 -38.79 -27.78 7.62
CA SER A 389 -40.21 -27.53 7.91
C SER A 389 -40.82 -28.64 8.79
N THR A 390 -40.49 -29.89 8.49
CA THR A 390 -40.93 -31.05 9.28
C THR A 390 -40.35 -31.00 10.69
N ALA A 391 -39.04 -30.77 10.83
CA ALA A 391 -38.38 -30.69 12.12
C ALA A 391 -38.87 -29.49 12.96
N THR A 392 -39.14 -28.36 12.32
CA THR A 392 -39.75 -27.17 12.96
C THR A 392 -41.13 -27.51 13.52
N THR A 393 -41.96 -28.20 12.74
CA THR A 393 -43.30 -28.62 13.17
C THR A 393 -43.25 -29.58 14.37
N ALA A 394 -42.24 -30.45 14.43
CA ALA A 394 -42.04 -31.36 15.55
C ALA A 394 -41.71 -30.65 16.88
N LEU A 395 -41.24 -29.41 16.82
CA LEU A 395 -40.83 -28.55 17.94
C LEU A 395 -41.86 -27.44 18.26
N ASN A 396 -43.12 -27.60 17.86
CA ASN A 396 -44.16 -26.56 17.97
C ASN A 396 -44.66 -26.24 19.40
N SER A 397 -44.01 -26.75 20.45
CA SER A 397 -44.32 -26.43 21.85
C SER A 397 -43.76 -25.06 22.25
N THR A 398 -44.15 -24.55 23.42
CA THR A 398 -43.59 -23.30 23.96
C THR A 398 -42.06 -23.39 24.13
N GLU A 399 -41.56 -24.44 24.78
CA GLU A 399 -40.11 -24.64 24.95
C GLU A 399 -39.41 -24.97 23.63
N GLY A 400 -40.09 -25.65 22.69
CA GLY A 400 -39.54 -25.96 21.37
C GLY A 400 -39.37 -24.71 20.50
N ASN A 401 -40.35 -23.81 20.50
CA ASN A 401 -40.24 -22.51 19.85
C ASN A 401 -39.13 -21.65 20.48
N ALA A 402 -38.97 -21.69 21.80
CA ALA A 402 -37.87 -21.01 22.49
C ALA A 402 -36.50 -21.59 22.09
N TYR A 403 -36.39 -22.92 21.95
CA TYR A 403 -35.19 -23.57 21.43
C TYR A 403 -34.87 -23.12 19.99
N ILE A 404 -35.85 -23.11 19.10
CA ILE A 404 -35.67 -22.66 17.70
C ILE A 404 -35.18 -21.21 17.66
N ALA A 405 -35.79 -20.32 18.46
CA ALA A 405 -35.37 -18.93 18.54
C ALA A 405 -33.91 -18.80 19.01
N ALA A 406 -33.54 -19.48 20.10
CA ALA A 406 -32.18 -19.46 20.62
C ALA A 406 -31.16 -20.08 19.64
N TYR A 407 -31.55 -21.12 18.91
CA TYR A 407 -30.71 -21.75 17.88
C TYR A 407 -30.40 -20.77 16.75
N ASN A 408 -31.43 -20.06 16.27
CA ASN A 408 -31.26 -19.07 15.21
C ASN A 408 -30.40 -17.88 15.68
N THR A 409 -30.57 -17.45 16.94
CA THR A 409 -29.73 -16.40 17.55
C THR A 409 -28.26 -16.84 17.65
N ASP A 410 -27.99 -18.04 18.16
CA ASP A 410 -26.63 -18.60 18.25
C ASP A 410 -25.98 -18.75 16.86
N ALA A 411 -26.71 -19.30 15.89
CA ALA A 411 -26.23 -19.43 14.52
C ALA A 411 -25.88 -18.07 13.89
N THR A 412 -26.77 -17.07 14.05
CA THR A 412 -26.54 -15.71 13.54
C THR A 412 -25.35 -15.05 14.23
N ALA A 413 -25.22 -15.17 15.55
CA ALA A 413 -24.09 -14.59 16.28
C ALA A 413 -22.75 -15.18 15.83
N LYS A 414 -22.67 -16.49 15.57
CA LYS A 414 -21.48 -17.15 15.03
C LYS A 414 -21.14 -16.71 13.60
N LEU A 415 -22.14 -16.51 12.75
CA LEU A 415 -21.94 -15.94 11.41
C LEU A 415 -21.41 -14.51 11.49
N ASN A 416 -21.92 -13.69 12.41
CA ASN A 416 -21.43 -12.33 12.65
C ASN A 416 -19.96 -12.31 13.09
N VAL A 417 -19.55 -13.22 13.97
CA VAL A 417 -18.13 -13.35 14.36
C VAL A 417 -17.26 -13.72 13.15
N THR A 418 -17.72 -14.66 12.32
CA THR A 418 -16.99 -15.09 11.12
C THR A 418 -16.85 -13.93 10.12
N ALA A 419 -17.93 -13.20 9.87
CA ALA A 419 -17.94 -12.03 8.99
C ALA A 419 -17.03 -10.90 9.51
N SER A 420 -17.13 -10.58 10.80
CA SER A 420 -16.30 -9.55 11.43
C SER A 420 -14.81 -9.91 11.42
N THR A 421 -14.48 -11.19 11.61
CA THR A 421 -13.08 -11.67 11.53
C THR A 421 -12.51 -11.52 10.12
N ALA A 422 -13.30 -11.84 9.08
CA ALA A 422 -12.88 -11.66 7.70
C ALA A 422 -12.70 -10.17 7.35
N LEU A 423 -13.58 -9.30 7.86
CA LEU A 423 -13.46 -7.86 7.67
C LEU A 423 -12.27 -7.26 8.41
N ASP A 424 -11.97 -7.72 9.63
CA ASP A 424 -10.79 -7.32 10.40
C ASP A 424 -9.48 -7.58 9.64
N ALA A 425 -9.40 -8.69 8.89
CA ALA A 425 -8.21 -9.01 8.09
C ALA A 425 -7.97 -7.99 6.95
N LEU A 426 -9.05 -7.54 6.28
CA LEU A 426 -8.96 -6.50 5.25
C LEU A 426 -8.66 -5.13 5.86
N ASP A 427 -9.33 -4.78 6.95
CA ASP A 427 -9.11 -3.53 7.69
C ASP A 427 -7.68 -3.43 8.22
N ALA A 428 -7.09 -4.53 8.70
CA ALA A 428 -5.68 -4.57 9.10
C ALA A 428 -4.72 -4.32 7.91
N SER A 429 -5.03 -4.90 6.74
CA SER A 429 -4.25 -4.68 5.51
C SER A 429 -4.33 -3.23 5.04
N TYR A 430 -5.51 -2.62 5.14
CA TYR A 430 -5.72 -1.20 4.83
C TYR A 430 -4.98 -0.29 5.81
N LYS A 431 -5.17 -0.50 7.12
CA LYS A 431 -4.53 0.30 8.19
C LYS A 431 -3.02 0.30 8.12
N THR A 432 -2.41 -0.78 7.64
CA THR A 432 -0.97 -0.84 7.39
C THR A 432 -0.51 0.24 6.42
N ILE A 433 -1.27 0.45 5.35
CA ILE A 433 -0.98 1.45 4.33
C ILE A 433 -1.31 2.85 4.86
N ASP A 434 -2.53 3.02 5.37
CA ASP A 434 -3.03 4.30 5.88
C ASP A 434 -2.14 4.87 7.00
N THR A 435 -1.76 4.04 7.97
CA THR A 435 -0.89 4.43 9.08
C THR A 435 0.50 4.92 8.61
N ALA A 436 1.04 4.30 7.55
CA ALA A 436 2.32 4.72 6.98
C ALA A 436 2.19 6.02 6.18
N HIS A 437 1.07 6.24 5.48
CA HIS A 437 0.76 7.52 4.84
C HIS A 437 0.59 8.66 5.85
N ASP A 438 -0.17 8.43 6.92
CA ASP A 438 -0.33 9.39 8.03
C ASP A 438 1.01 9.81 8.62
N ALA A 439 1.90 8.84 8.84
CA ALA A 439 3.26 9.08 9.31
C ALA A 439 4.08 9.97 8.35
N LEU A 440 3.98 9.73 7.04
CA LEU A 440 4.63 10.55 6.00
C LEU A 440 4.07 11.97 5.95
N THR A 441 2.74 12.10 6.00
CA THR A 441 2.05 13.38 5.97
C THR A 441 2.35 14.20 7.24
N ALA A 442 2.49 13.55 8.40
CA ALA A 442 2.92 14.20 9.64
C ALA A 442 4.36 14.74 9.54
N ALA A 443 5.29 13.96 8.95
CA ALA A 443 6.66 14.40 8.72
C ALA A 443 6.73 15.57 7.72
N GLN A 444 5.96 15.51 6.62
CA GLN A 444 5.81 16.60 5.64
C GLN A 444 5.27 17.88 6.29
N THR A 445 4.25 17.76 7.14
CA THR A 445 3.69 18.90 7.89
C THR A 445 4.73 19.52 8.81
N ALA A 446 5.50 18.69 9.54
CA ALA A 446 6.55 19.16 10.43
C ALA A 446 7.69 19.89 9.68
N ALA A 447 8.10 19.36 8.52
CA ALA A 447 9.13 19.97 7.68
C ALA A 447 8.66 21.31 7.08
N THR A 448 7.41 21.36 6.58
CA THR A 448 6.78 22.59 6.07
C THR A 448 6.71 23.68 7.14
N ALA A 449 6.34 23.32 8.38
CA ALA A 449 6.28 24.26 9.49
C ALA A 449 7.66 24.86 9.83
N LYS A 450 8.75 24.09 9.69
CA LYS A 450 10.13 24.60 9.84
C LYS A 450 10.52 25.53 8.71
N LEU A 451 10.18 25.18 7.48
CA LEU A 451 10.45 26.01 6.31
C LEU A 451 9.79 27.39 6.44
N ALA A 452 8.57 27.46 6.96
CA ALA A 452 7.84 28.72 7.18
C ALA A 452 8.55 29.69 8.15
N THR A 453 9.49 29.20 8.97
CA THR A 453 10.30 30.04 9.88
C THR A 453 11.69 30.37 9.35
N ALA A 454 12.06 29.82 8.19
CA ALA A 454 13.36 30.03 7.56
C ALA A 454 13.30 31.16 6.52
N ASP A 455 14.40 31.88 6.33
CA ASP A 455 14.54 32.88 5.27
C ASP A 455 14.84 32.18 3.94
N VAL A 456 13.76 31.69 3.31
CA VAL A 456 13.77 31.01 2.01
C VAL A 456 12.90 31.73 0.99
N GLY A 457 13.27 31.64 -0.29
CA GLY A 457 12.63 32.44 -1.33
C GLY A 457 12.76 31.82 -2.70
N ALA A 458 11.63 31.81 -3.40
CA ALA A 458 11.51 31.20 -4.70
C ALA A 458 12.16 32.07 -5.78
N VAL A 459 12.98 31.45 -6.62
CA VAL A 459 13.50 32.00 -7.87
C VAL A 459 12.41 31.85 -8.93
N ALA A 460 11.73 32.96 -9.26
CA ALA A 460 10.81 33.07 -10.39
C ALA A 460 11.50 33.76 -11.58
N ALA A 461 10.87 33.76 -12.76
CA ALA A 461 11.35 34.56 -13.89
C ALA A 461 11.46 36.04 -13.49
N GLY A 462 12.66 36.64 -13.63
CA GLY A 462 12.96 38.02 -13.24
C GLY A 462 14.07 38.14 -12.17
N THR A 463 14.15 39.31 -11.52
CA THR A 463 15.09 39.57 -10.42
C THR A 463 14.47 39.17 -9.09
N VAL A 464 15.13 38.27 -8.36
CA VAL A 464 14.73 37.90 -7.00
C VAL A 464 15.73 38.50 -6.02
N THR A 465 15.26 39.50 -5.26
CA THR A 465 16.00 40.10 -4.15
C THR A 465 15.15 40.00 -2.90
N PHE A 466 15.69 39.40 -1.84
CA PHE A 466 15.07 39.53 -0.52
C PHE A 466 15.24 40.95 0.02
N THR A 467 14.37 41.33 0.93
CA THR A 467 14.59 42.53 1.75
C THR A 467 15.63 42.15 2.79
N ASP A 468 16.83 42.70 2.64
CA ASP A 468 18.04 42.46 3.46
C ASP A 468 17.73 42.37 4.98
N ASP A 469 17.71 41.15 5.52
CA ASP A 469 17.99 40.91 6.94
C ASP A 469 19.47 40.51 7.05
N ALA A 470 20.33 41.52 7.18
CA ALA A 470 21.79 41.41 7.13
C ALA A 470 22.39 40.39 8.12
N ASN A 471 21.59 39.92 9.08
CA ASN A 471 21.99 38.99 10.14
C ASN A 471 21.66 37.52 9.86
N LYS A 472 21.06 37.17 8.73
CA LYS A 472 20.64 35.79 8.45
C LYS A 472 21.03 35.30 7.06
N ALA A 473 21.49 34.05 7.01
CA ALA A 473 21.78 33.35 5.77
C ALA A 473 20.48 33.07 4.99
N GLN A 474 20.45 33.45 3.71
CA GLN A 474 19.28 33.26 2.85
C GLN A 474 19.45 32.04 1.92
N VAL A 475 18.33 31.40 1.60
CA VAL A 475 18.31 30.30 0.62
C VAL A 475 17.32 30.59 -0.50
N PHE A 476 17.85 30.66 -1.72
CA PHE A 476 17.08 30.77 -2.95
C PHE A 476 16.80 29.39 -3.52
N TYR A 477 15.64 29.17 -4.14
CA TYR A 477 15.33 27.86 -4.75
C TYR A 477 14.26 27.92 -5.83
N PHE A 478 14.12 26.87 -6.64
CA PHE A 478 13.01 26.76 -7.59
C PHE A 478 11.85 25.96 -6.98
N PRO A 479 10.63 26.53 -6.89
CA PRO A 479 9.48 25.86 -6.27
C PRO A 479 8.87 24.75 -7.13
N THR A 480 9.18 24.72 -8.43
CA THR A 480 8.83 23.62 -9.34
C THR A 480 10.08 22.86 -9.74
N THR A 481 9.99 21.54 -9.92
CA THR A 481 11.08 20.71 -10.47
C THR A 481 11.52 21.18 -11.86
N LYS A 482 10.64 21.92 -12.56
CA LYS A 482 10.95 22.64 -13.78
C LYS A 482 11.51 24.03 -13.46
N LYS A 483 12.77 24.27 -13.85
CA LYS A 483 13.41 25.59 -13.82
C LYS A 483 12.86 26.46 -14.95
N ALA A 484 13.03 27.79 -14.86
CA ALA A 484 12.49 28.73 -15.84
C ALA A 484 12.93 28.37 -17.27
N ASP A 485 11.98 28.06 -18.14
CA ASP A 485 12.19 27.97 -19.58
C ASP A 485 12.02 29.36 -20.20
N GLY A 486 13.06 29.85 -20.89
CA GLY A 486 12.96 31.07 -21.70
C GLY A 486 13.34 32.41 -21.04
N SER A 487 13.84 32.47 -19.80
CA SER A 487 14.48 33.69 -19.27
C SER A 487 15.57 33.42 -18.23
N ASP A 488 16.64 34.21 -18.28
CA ASP A 488 17.71 34.19 -17.28
C ASP A 488 17.19 34.78 -15.95
N GLY A 489 17.41 34.06 -14.85
CA GLY A 489 17.13 34.57 -13.50
C GLY A 489 18.29 35.39 -12.95
N VAL A 490 18.02 36.28 -11.98
CA VAL A 490 19.07 37.00 -11.25
C VAL A 490 18.89 36.77 -9.76
N VAL A 491 19.97 36.35 -9.10
CA VAL A 491 20.04 36.10 -7.65
C VAL A 491 21.26 36.82 -7.09
N THR A 492 21.06 37.60 -6.02
CA THR A 492 22.17 38.22 -5.29
C THR A 492 22.63 37.31 -4.17
N LEU A 493 23.92 36.96 -4.13
CA LEU A 493 24.52 36.15 -3.08
C LEU A 493 25.56 36.96 -2.30
N GLU A 494 25.35 37.14 -1.00
CA GLU A 494 26.38 37.65 -0.09
C GLU A 494 27.42 36.57 0.26
N ALA A 495 28.70 36.98 0.26
CA ALA A 495 29.82 36.10 0.54
C ALA A 495 29.74 35.49 1.95
N GLY A 496 29.90 34.17 2.03
CA GLY A 496 29.89 33.41 3.29
C GLY A 496 28.53 33.32 3.98
N LYS A 497 27.43 33.75 3.33
CA LYS A 497 26.09 33.75 3.93
C LYS A 497 25.05 33.05 3.06
N ASP A 498 24.90 33.46 1.81
CA ASP A 498 23.74 33.07 1.00
C ASP A 498 24.02 31.84 0.15
N SER A 499 22.94 31.13 -0.19
CA SER A 499 23.03 29.96 -1.06
C SER A 499 21.84 29.83 -2.00
N LEU A 500 22.07 29.18 -3.13
CA LEU A 500 21.06 28.84 -4.11
C LEU A 500 20.94 27.31 -4.18
N TYR A 501 19.79 26.78 -3.78
CA TYR A 501 19.45 25.38 -3.90
C TYR A 501 18.81 25.09 -5.26
N ILE A 502 19.45 24.22 -6.04
CA ILE A 502 19.03 23.88 -7.40
C ILE A 502 18.43 22.47 -7.52
N GLY A 503 18.28 21.74 -6.41
CA GLY A 503 17.84 20.35 -6.42
C GLY A 503 19.00 19.34 -6.41
N GLU A 504 18.66 18.06 -6.29
CA GLU A 504 19.63 16.96 -6.22
C GLU A 504 19.99 16.39 -7.61
N GLY A 505 21.02 15.54 -7.67
CA GLY A 505 21.39 14.80 -8.90
C GLY A 505 22.29 15.56 -9.88
N TYR A 506 22.65 16.79 -9.55
CA TYR A 506 23.55 17.62 -10.37
C TYR A 506 25.03 17.32 -10.09
N THR A 507 25.83 17.24 -11.16
CA THR A 507 27.29 17.20 -11.10
C THR A 507 27.90 18.54 -11.49
N LEU A 508 28.96 18.97 -10.80
CA LEU A 508 29.70 20.15 -11.21
C LEU A 508 30.61 19.81 -12.40
N ASN A 509 30.28 20.33 -13.58
CA ASN A 509 31.13 20.21 -14.75
C ASN A 509 32.14 21.37 -14.79
N LYS A 510 33.40 21.07 -14.47
CA LYS A 510 34.50 22.06 -14.51
C LYS A 510 35.10 22.23 -15.91
N THR A 511 34.71 21.39 -16.86
CA THR A 511 35.24 21.38 -18.23
C THR A 511 34.32 22.07 -19.24
N ALA A 512 33.04 22.22 -18.89
CA ALA A 512 32.07 22.91 -19.73
C ALA A 512 32.41 24.40 -19.87
N ALA A 513 32.34 24.89 -21.11
CA ALA A 513 32.62 26.29 -21.43
C ALA A 513 31.54 26.87 -22.34
N LEU A 514 31.18 28.13 -22.09
CA LEU A 514 30.28 28.90 -22.92
C LEU A 514 31.06 29.67 -24.00
N GLY A 515 30.89 29.29 -25.26
CA GLY A 515 31.50 29.95 -26.43
C GLY A 515 30.49 30.73 -27.27
N SER A 516 30.97 31.42 -28.31
CA SER A 516 30.12 32.20 -29.23
C SER A 516 29.12 31.35 -30.04
N THR A 517 29.30 30.03 -30.04
CA THR A 517 28.48 29.05 -30.78
C THR A 517 27.68 28.11 -29.89
N GLY A 518 27.76 28.23 -28.56
CA GLY A 518 27.07 27.33 -27.62
C GLY A 518 27.94 26.81 -26.48
N ILE A 519 27.41 25.80 -25.77
CA ILE A 519 28.09 25.07 -24.70
C ILE A 519 28.98 24.00 -25.33
N THR A 520 30.22 23.91 -24.86
CA THR A 520 31.15 22.82 -25.22
C THR A 520 31.55 22.05 -23.97
N GLY A 521 31.71 20.73 -24.06
CA GLY A 521 32.17 19.89 -22.93
C GLY A 521 31.10 19.41 -21.96
N ALA A 522 29.81 19.47 -22.31
CA ALA A 522 28.71 18.91 -21.49
C ALA A 522 28.67 17.36 -21.51
N ASP A 523 28.22 16.75 -20.42
CA ASP A 523 27.93 15.31 -20.28
C ASP A 523 26.45 15.02 -20.52
N ASN A 524 26.16 14.13 -21.46
CA ASN A 524 24.78 13.76 -21.83
C ASN A 524 24.22 12.60 -20.99
N ASN A 525 24.92 12.20 -19.93
CA ASN A 525 24.52 11.09 -19.08
C ASN A 525 24.13 11.53 -17.67
N SER A 526 24.37 12.80 -17.33
CA SER A 526 24.14 13.36 -15.99
C SER A 526 23.53 14.75 -16.11
N LEU A 527 22.73 15.17 -15.11
CA LEU A 527 22.36 16.58 -15.01
C LEU A 527 23.57 17.37 -14.53
N GLU A 528 23.89 18.46 -15.21
CA GLU A 528 25.08 19.25 -14.91
C GLU A 528 24.76 20.68 -14.43
N VAL A 529 25.69 21.21 -13.64
CA VAL A 529 25.82 22.63 -13.37
C VAL A 529 27.24 23.08 -13.67
N PHE A 530 27.39 24.24 -14.28
CA PHE A 530 28.70 24.84 -14.50
C PHE A 530 28.66 26.36 -14.39
N PHE A 531 29.80 26.94 -14.05
CA PHE A 531 29.93 28.36 -13.75
C PHE A 531 30.78 29.03 -14.82
N VAL A 532 30.23 30.09 -15.41
CA VAL A 532 30.92 30.85 -16.46
C VAL A 532 30.94 32.33 -16.12
N LYS A 533 32.06 32.98 -16.43
CA LYS A 533 32.17 34.44 -16.42
C LYS A 533 32.31 34.90 -17.86
N GLU A 534 31.32 35.64 -18.35
CA GLU A 534 31.38 36.22 -19.70
C GLU A 534 32.42 37.34 -19.77
N THR A 535 33.15 37.42 -20.88
CA THR A 535 34.13 38.48 -21.14
C THR A 535 33.43 39.84 -21.15
N GLY A 536 33.76 40.71 -20.18
CA GLY A 536 33.15 42.03 -20.01
C GLY A 536 31.99 42.10 -19.00
N SER A 537 31.54 40.97 -18.45
CA SER A 537 30.61 40.92 -17.32
C SER A 537 31.35 41.00 -15.98
N ASN A 538 30.74 41.68 -15.01
CA ASN A 538 31.22 41.71 -13.62
C ASN A 538 30.72 40.53 -12.78
N PHE A 539 29.83 39.69 -13.32
CA PHE A 539 29.15 38.65 -12.57
C PHE A 539 29.31 37.27 -13.20
N VAL A 540 29.35 36.25 -12.33
CA VAL A 540 29.32 34.84 -12.72
C VAL A 540 27.89 34.41 -13.04
N LYS A 541 27.74 33.52 -14.02
CA LYS A 541 26.48 32.85 -14.35
C LYS A 541 26.59 31.37 -13.96
N ALA A 542 25.55 30.86 -13.30
CA ALA A 542 25.32 29.43 -13.13
C ALA A 542 24.45 28.94 -14.29
N VAL A 543 24.98 28.03 -15.10
CA VAL A 543 24.22 27.34 -16.15
C VAL A 543 23.81 25.99 -15.58
N ILE A 544 22.50 25.76 -15.53
CA ILE A 544 21.90 24.61 -14.86
C ILE A 544 21.08 23.83 -15.86
N GLU A 545 21.39 22.56 -16.07
CA GLU A 545 20.60 21.71 -16.97
C GLU A 545 19.20 21.43 -16.43
N THR A 546 18.23 21.39 -17.33
CA THR A 546 16.83 21.05 -17.05
C THR A 546 16.45 19.67 -17.57
N SER A 547 17.31 19.04 -18.37
CA SER A 547 17.23 17.63 -18.74
C SER A 547 18.61 17.07 -19.10
N VAL A 548 18.76 15.75 -19.05
CA VAL A 548 20.02 15.00 -19.25
C VAL A 548 20.54 15.02 -20.71
N ALA A 549 19.96 15.83 -21.59
CA ALA A 549 20.30 15.87 -23.00
C ALA A 549 21.09 17.14 -23.36
N ALA A 550 22.21 16.99 -24.07
CA ALA A 550 23.10 18.07 -24.52
C ALA A 550 22.31 19.31 -24.97
N SER A 551 22.51 20.43 -24.27
CA SER A 551 22.15 21.75 -24.79
C SER A 551 23.17 22.16 -25.85
N THR A 552 22.70 22.55 -27.03
CA THR A 552 23.58 22.80 -28.19
C THR A 552 23.73 24.27 -28.58
N THR A 553 22.98 25.21 -27.97
CA THR A 553 22.92 26.59 -28.48
C THR A 553 22.68 27.68 -27.41
N VAL A 554 23.66 27.96 -26.56
CA VAL A 554 23.66 29.24 -25.81
C VAL A 554 24.46 30.29 -26.59
N THR A 555 23.79 31.30 -27.15
CA THR A 555 24.44 32.47 -27.77
C THR A 555 24.42 33.66 -26.80
N THR A 556 25.59 34.28 -26.61
CA THR A 556 25.85 35.54 -25.88
C THR A 556 24.61 36.24 -25.29
N GLY A 557 24.35 36.01 -24.00
CA GLY A 557 23.41 36.81 -23.21
C GLY A 557 21.91 36.67 -23.51
N THR A 558 21.48 35.79 -24.42
CA THR A 558 20.07 35.51 -24.67
C THR A 558 19.86 34.05 -25.04
N LEU A 559 19.10 33.31 -24.22
CA LEU A 559 18.60 31.98 -24.55
C LEU A 559 17.72 32.05 -25.80
N PRO A 560 17.89 31.15 -26.80
CA PRO A 560 16.82 30.85 -27.74
C PRO A 560 15.63 30.30 -26.94
N VAL A 561 14.58 31.11 -26.85
CA VAL A 561 13.50 31.09 -25.83
C VAL A 561 12.62 29.83 -25.80
N ALA A 562 12.91 28.77 -26.57
CA ALA A 562 11.98 27.65 -26.75
C ALA A 562 12.59 26.24 -26.92
N VAL A 563 13.92 26.06 -26.97
CA VAL A 563 14.54 24.78 -27.38
C VAL A 563 15.68 24.27 -26.50
N ASP A 564 16.20 25.05 -25.55
CA ASP A 564 17.39 24.67 -24.79
C ASP A 564 17.07 24.06 -23.41
N ASN A 565 17.69 22.90 -23.14
CA ASN A 565 17.57 22.12 -21.90
C ASN A 565 18.38 22.73 -20.73
N VAL A 566 18.45 24.07 -20.63
CA VAL A 566 19.21 24.77 -19.57
C VAL A 566 18.45 25.99 -19.05
N SER A 567 18.69 26.32 -17.79
CA SER A 567 18.35 27.59 -17.16
C SER A 567 19.62 28.31 -16.71
N VAL A 568 19.74 29.60 -17.01
CA VAL A 568 20.91 30.41 -16.67
C VAL A 568 20.55 31.40 -15.57
N ILE A 569 21.34 31.42 -14.50
CA ILE A 569 21.14 32.33 -13.36
C ILE A 569 22.36 33.22 -13.20
N THR A 570 22.17 34.53 -13.29
CA THR A 570 23.21 35.50 -12.96
C THR A 570 23.34 35.61 -11.44
N LEU A 571 24.53 35.35 -10.92
CA LEU A 571 24.87 35.42 -9.50
C LEU A 571 25.46 36.80 -9.19
N THR A 572 24.62 37.78 -8.90
CA THR A 572 25.09 39.12 -8.51
C THR A 572 25.78 39.04 -7.15
N GLY A 573 26.89 39.78 -6.98
CA GLY A 573 27.77 39.65 -5.82
C GLY A 573 28.94 38.69 -6.03
N VAL A 574 28.81 37.69 -6.93
CA VAL A 574 29.90 36.78 -7.31
C VAL A 574 30.62 37.33 -8.54
N THR A 575 31.88 37.72 -8.37
CA THR A 575 32.67 38.37 -9.43
C THR A 575 33.64 37.44 -10.15
N ASP A 576 33.94 36.28 -9.57
CA ASP A 576 34.86 35.29 -10.14
C ASP A 576 34.38 33.85 -9.84
N VAL A 577 34.65 32.91 -10.76
CA VAL A 577 34.23 31.51 -10.60
C VAL A 577 34.90 30.85 -9.39
N SER A 578 36.06 31.33 -8.95
CA SER A 578 36.70 30.87 -7.71
C SER A 578 35.93 31.22 -6.43
N GLN A 579 34.97 32.14 -6.51
CA GLN A 579 34.12 32.57 -5.39
C GLN A 579 32.84 31.74 -5.26
N VAL A 580 32.64 30.73 -6.11
CA VAL A 580 31.49 29.82 -6.02
C VAL A 580 31.93 28.40 -5.76
N THR A 581 31.20 27.75 -4.87
CA THR A 581 31.30 26.31 -4.66
C THR A 581 29.96 25.66 -4.99
N PHE A 582 30.04 24.41 -5.40
CA PHE A 582 28.89 23.57 -5.59
C PHE A 582 29.09 22.27 -4.83
N ALA A 583 28.15 21.97 -3.95
CA ALA A 583 28.08 20.69 -3.28
C ALA A 583 26.61 20.33 -3.04
N ASN A 584 26.25 19.10 -3.39
CA ASN A 584 24.96 18.51 -3.01
C ASN A 584 23.75 19.37 -3.38
N GLY A 585 23.72 19.89 -4.60
CA GLY A 585 22.62 20.71 -5.09
C GLY A 585 22.62 22.16 -4.60
N VAL A 586 23.65 22.58 -3.85
CA VAL A 586 23.75 23.92 -3.28
C VAL A 586 24.90 24.67 -3.93
N ILE A 587 24.60 25.85 -4.46
CA ILE A 587 25.57 26.84 -4.92
C ILE A 587 25.79 27.85 -3.79
N SER A 588 27.03 28.01 -3.35
CA SER A 588 27.40 28.92 -2.26
C SER A 588 28.44 29.92 -2.69
N HIS A 589 28.31 31.17 -2.24
CA HIS A 589 29.33 32.20 -2.38
C HIS A 589 30.34 32.07 -1.23
N VAL A 590 31.58 31.72 -1.54
CA VAL A 590 32.66 31.47 -0.55
C VAL A 590 33.57 32.66 -0.31
#